data_AF-L1LEH5-F1
#
_entry.id   AF-L1LEH5-F1
#
_cell.length_a   1.000
_cell.length_b   1.000
_cell.length_c   1.000
_cell.angle_alpha   90.00
_cell.angle_beta   90.00
_cell.angle_gamma   90.00
#
_symmetry.space_group_name_H-M   'P 1'
#
loop_
_entity.id
_entity.type
_entity.pdbx_description
1 polymer ?
#
loop_
_entity_poly.entity_id
_entity_poly.type
_entity_poly.pdbx_seq_one_letter_code
_entity_poly.pdbx_strand_id
1 'polypeptide(L)'
;MSENTVEIDIGKTPDGDDGEVKSDDGGNNKYYYDDKSARKRVKITVTKHIDNLPGYVTLTYSPYQSGTQITSIKDSKSQTKFNDSTNDCKSVTVYYWSGDDYSKPIIILLGPVKKYYKTTTINNEWTNTNIQSGGLINLLETESCRRNITHVIDISRNSGPYNCPNCGSKQVGVNNYSIKDDTTEYSYYYHRNLTGYFIRGFNDGKTEQTGLTLTGIISAAYVYHNPSGPEGIPLLMNYSSNWFERKSLESNRWTEVEGGNKPGSNNDDPKILKLLKAKLPTVTIDVGRTEIRGGNPGTYQDPDSSGGVTYTIKFTKEEVDSDYTTFTHCIKGKTYFVARYVKYSSSPLQGIPPNLVVKNVTAYYYGDNPSDENLLLVEVEKRGTGPLNYVYYSKKGKDSKWTDYPRSGTKLENPELKKTLDALRNAHFPESPTTTIIGSSVGTGLGGAGLGALAVWKGPSLLARLITRM
;
A
#
# COMPACT_ATOMS: atom_id res chain seq x y z
N MET A 1 14.09 35.15 51.63
CA MET A 1 14.14 33.69 51.41
C MET A 1 14.44 33.48 49.94
N SER A 2 15.25 32.49 49.55
CA SER A 2 15.36 32.11 48.13
C SER A 2 14.04 31.47 47.70
N GLU A 3 13.45 31.93 46.60
CA GLU A 3 12.26 31.30 46.03
C GLU A 3 12.59 29.85 45.66
N ASN A 4 11.63 28.94 45.83
CA ASN A 4 11.85 27.52 45.52
C ASN A 4 11.59 27.26 44.03
N THR A 5 12.43 27.84 43.18
CA THR A 5 12.26 27.88 41.73
C THR A 5 13.43 27.18 41.01
N VAL A 6 13.24 26.87 39.72
CA VAL A 6 14.29 26.32 38.85
C VAL A 6 14.06 26.72 37.39
N GLU A 7 15.15 26.95 36.65
CA GLU A 7 15.12 27.11 35.19
C GLU A 7 15.38 25.76 34.51
N ILE A 8 14.51 25.36 33.58
CA ILE A 8 14.67 24.14 32.81
C ILE A 8 15.46 24.45 31.52
N ASP A 9 16.73 24.09 31.51
CA ASP A 9 17.53 23.99 30.29
C ASP A 9 17.23 22.68 29.57
N ILE A 10 16.69 22.77 28.35
CA ILE A 10 16.40 21.64 27.46
C ILE A 10 17.54 21.39 26.45
N GLY A 11 18.57 22.25 26.43
CA GLY A 11 19.83 21.98 25.75
C GLY A 11 20.73 21.04 26.55
N LYS A 12 20.42 20.80 27.83
CA LYS A 12 21.05 19.74 28.63
C LYS A 12 20.44 18.40 28.26
N THR A 13 21.19 17.61 27.50
CA THR A 13 20.76 16.30 27.00
C THR A 13 21.80 15.24 27.37
N PRO A 14 21.42 13.95 27.50
CA PRO A 14 22.34 12.89 27.94
C PRO A 14 23.54 12.64 27.02
N ASP A 15 23.39 12.95 25.74
CA ASP A 15 24.39 12.72 24.70
C ASP A 15 25.14 14.03 24.33
N GLY A 16 25.04 15.08 25.17
CA GLY A 16 25.67 16.39 24.95
C GLY A 16 27.14 16.48 25.40
N ASP A 17 27.96 17.20 24.63
CA ASP A 17 29.43 17.28 24.80
C ASP A 17 29.92 18.01 26.07
N ASP A 18 29.04 18.68 26.82
CA ASP A 18 29.47 19.56 27.93
C ASP A 18 29.80 18.82 29.25
N GLY A 19 29.44 17.54 29.36
CA GLY A 19 29.66 16.73 30.56
C GLY A 19 28.90 17.21 31.82
N GLU A 20 27.95 18.14 31.68
CA GLU A 20 27.17 18.66 32.81
C GLU A 20 26.00 17.75 33.19
N VAL A 21 25.52 16.94 32.24
CA VAL A 21 24.51 15.91 32.47
C VAL A 21 25.16 14.62 32.97
N LYS A 22 24.66 14.10 34.09
CA LYS A 22 25.17 12.92 34.79
C LYS A 22 24.10 11.85 34.87
N SER A 23 24.49 10.57 34.80
CA SER A 23 23.59 9.45 35.07
C SER A 23 23.06 9.49 36.51
N ASP A 24 21.78 9.17 36.69
CA ASP A 24 21.11 9.01 37.99
C ASP A 24 21.11 7.52 38.37
N ASP A 25 21.34 7.18 39.65
CA ASP A 25 21.47 5.79 40.12
C ASP A 25 20.20 4.93 39.89
N GLY A 26 19.08 5.57 39.52
CA GLY A 26 17.81 4.92 39.24
C GLY A 26 17.71 4.14 37.91
N GLY A 27 18.78 3.99 37.14
CA GLY A 27 18.87 3.08 35.98
C GLY A 27 18.95 3.74 34.59
N ASN A 28 19.14 2.89 33.56
CA ASN A 28 19.67 3.18 32.20
C ASN A 28 19.00 4.26 31.31
N ASN A 29 18.06 5.06 31.83
CA ASN A 29 17.43 6.18 31.09
C ASN A 29 17.17 7.40 32.00
N LYS A 30 17.78 7.47 33.18
CA LYS A 30 17.61 8.58 34.13
C LYS A 30 18.93 9.33 34.27
N TYR A 31 18.84 10.65 34.19
CA TYR A 31 19.97 11.56 34.25
C TYR A 31 19.59 12.79 35.08
N TYR A 32 20.56 13.63 35.40
CA TYR A 32 20.31 14.92 36.02
C TYR A 32 21.40 15.94 35.65
N TYR A 33 21.09 17.21 35.85
CA TYR A 33 22.08 18.28 35.98
C TYR A 33 21.73 19.15 37.20
N ASP A 34 22.68 19.95 37.64
CA ASP A 34 22.50 20.90 38.73
C ASP A 34 22.41 22.33 38.12
N ASP A 35 21.23 22.96 38.21
CA ASP A 35 21.02 24.37 37.87
C ASP A 35 21.86 25.23 38.82
N LYS A 36 22.96 25.78 38.29
CA LYS A 36 23.94 26.58 39.03
C LYS A 36 23.35 27.90 39.55
N SER A 37 22.34 28.45 38.89
CA SER A 37 21.68 29.70 39.28
C SER A 37 20.79 29.49 40.50
N ALA A 38 19.93 28.47 40.46
CA ALA A 38 19.03 28.14 41.57
C ALA A 38 19.67 27.28 42.67
N ARG A 39 20.83 26.66 42.40
CA ARG A 39 21.45 25.59 43.20
C ARG A 39 20.48 24.41 43.43
N LYS A 40 19.74 24.04 42.38
CA LYS A 40 18.73 22.98 42.38
C LYS A 40 19.08 21.90 41.37
N ARG A 41 18.68 20.66 41.63
CA ARG A 41 18.84 19.55 40.68
C ARG A 41 17.61 19.42 39.78
N VAL A 42 17.83 19.27 38.48
CA VAL A 42 16.82 18.91 37.48
C VAL A 42 17.05 17.47 37.06
N LYS A 43 16.02 16.64 37.16
CA LYS A 43 16.00 15.25 36.70
C LYS A 43 15.51 15.18 35.26
N ILE A 44 16.22 14.43 34.43
CA ILE A 44 15.87 14.07 33.06
C ILE A 44 15.49 12.59 33.02
N THR A 45 14.37 12.25 32.38
CA THR A 45 14.00 10.87 32.07
C THR A 45 13.83 10.72 30.57
N VAL A 46 14.62 9.82 29.96
CA VAL A 46 14.54 9.49 28.53
C VAL A 46 13.51 8.39 28.32
N THR A 47 12.57 8.59 27.40
CA THR A 47 11.65 7.53 26.96
C THR A 47 11.91 7.24 25.48
N LYS A 48 12.51 6.08 25.21
CA LYS A 48 12.70 5.52 23.87
C LYS A 48 11.53 4.58 23.55
N HIS A 49 11.26 4.32 22.27
CA HIS A 49 10.18 3.43 21.79
C HIS A 49 8.80 3.83 22.32
N ILE A 50 8.40 5.09 22.09
CA ILE A 50 7.10 5.59 22.53
C ILE A 50 5.99 4.95 21.69
N ASP A 51 4.98 4.36 22.36
CA ASP A 51 3.83 3.75 21.71
C ASP A 51 3.14 4.72 20.73
N ASN A 52 2.91 4.26 19.51
CA ASN A 52 2.31 5.01 18.40
C ASN A 52 3.13 6.22 17.90
N LEU A 53 4.38 6.40 18.34
CA LEU A 53 5.29 7.45 17.84
C LEU A 53 6.66 6.86 17.40
N PRO A 54 6.68 5.99 16.37
CA PRO A 54 7.92 5.37 15.89
C PRO A 54 8.89 6.43 15.34
N GLY A 55 10.18 6.26 15.69
CA GLY A 55 11.24 7.20 15.34
C GLY A 55 11.31 8.46 16.22
N TYR A 56 10.60 8.49 17.36
CA TYR A 56 10.67 9.59 18.32
C TYR A 56 11.16 9.13 19.71
N VAL A 57 11.83 10.06 20.38
CA VAL A 57 12.28 9.96 21.78
C VAL A 57 11.77 11.19 22.52
N THR A 58 11.46 11.04 23.82
CA THR A 58 11.18 12.18 24.70
C THR A 58 12.17 12.27 25.84
N LEU A 59 12.60 13.49 26.15
CA LEU A 59 13.28 13.82 27.40
C LEU A 59 12.28 14.57 28.28
N THR A 60 12.02 14.04 29.47
CA THR A 60 11.15 14.68 30.48
C THR A 60 11.99 15.25 31.60
N TYR A 61 11.99 16.58 31.68
CA TYR A 61 12.68 17.39 32.68
C TYR A 61 11.75 17.68 33.84
N SER A 62 12.23 17.52 35.07
CA SER A 62 11.45 17.78 36.29
C SER A 62 12.36 18.24 37.43
N PRO A 63 11.90 19.14 38.33
CA PRO A 63 12.65 19.47 39.53
C PRO A 63 12.83 18.23 40.41
N TYR A 64 14.02 18.02 40.98
CA TYR A 64 14.28 16.87 41.86
C TYR A 64 13.54 16.97 43.19
N GLN A 65 13.29 18.19 43.68
CA GLN A 65 12.57 18.45 44.92
C GLN A 65 11.09 18.74 44.62
N SER A 66 10.19 18.07 45.36
CA SER A 66 8.75 18.33 45.27
C SER A 66 8.43 19.76 45.71
N GLY A 67 7.48 20.41 45.03
CA GLY A 67 7.09 21.79 45.30
C GLY A 67 8.07 22.85 44.79
N THR A 68 9.12 22.48 44.06
CA THR A 68 9.93 23.44 43.29
C THR A 68 9.18 23.83 42.01
N GLN A 69 9.03 25.14 41.75
CA GLN A 69 8.30 25.69 40.61
C GLN A 69 9.23 25.88 39.40
N ILE A 70 8.75 25.54 38.20
CA ILE A 70 9.44 25.85 36.95
C ILE A 70 9.11 27.29 36.55
N THR A 71 10.10 28.18 36.54
CA THR A 71 9.89 29.60 36.21
C THR A 71 10.16 29.92 34.75
N SER A 72 11.19 29.30 34.16
CA SER A 72 11.60 29.51 32.77
C SER A 72 12.07 28.22 32.10
N ILE A 73 12.11 28.26 30.77
CA ILE A 73 12.66 27.21 29.91
C ILE A 73 13.72 27.88 29.01
N LYS A 74 14.88 27.25 28.81
CA LYS A 74 15.94 27.72 27.90
C LYS A 74 16.50 26.59 27.05
N ASP A 75 17.09 26.97 25.93
CA ASP A 75 17.91 26.12 25.06
C ASP A 75 19.01 27.02 24.49
N SER A 76 20.16 27.04 25.17
CA SER A 76 21.25 28.05 25.06
C SER A 76 20.86 29.52 25.31
N LYS A 77 19.59 29.86 25.12
CA LYS A 77 18.92 31.16 25.29
C LYS A 77 17.50 30.88 25.82
N SER A 78 16.92 31.83 26.55
CA SER A 78 15.55 31.73 27.06
C SER A 78 14.56 31.47 25.92
N GLN A 79 13.67 30.51 26.12
CA GLN A 79 12.56 30.16 25.23
C GLN A 79 11.32 30.92 25.72
N THR A 80 10.53 31.49 24.81
CA THR A 80 9.47 32.45 25.17
C THR A 80 8.08 32.09 24.62
N LYS A 81 7.05 32.83 25.04
CA LYS A 81 5.63 32.70 24.65
C LYS A 81 4.92 31.40 25.07
N PHE A 82 5.35 30.80 26.18
CA PHE A 82 4.63 29.71 26.87
C PHE A 82 3.40 30.18 27.66
N ASN A 83 2.52 30.99 27.05
CA ASN A 83 1.33 31.65 27.62
C ASN A 83 0.82 31.02 28.95
N ASP A 84 1.26 31.64 30.06
CA ASP A 84 0.92 31.35 31.46
C ASP A 84 1.09 29.90 31.96
N SER A 85 1.78 29.05 31.19
CA SER A 85 1.74 27.58 31.37
C SER A 85 2.82 27.00 32.28
N THR A 86 3.82 27.77 32.68
CA THR A 86 4.95 27.29 33.50
C THR A 86 4.64 27.19 34.99
N ASN A 87 3.77 28.06 35.52
CA ASN A 87 3.48 28.13 36.96
C ASN A 87 2.88 26.84 37.55
N ASP A 88 1.97 26.19 36.81
CA ASP A 88 1.38 24.89 37.19
C ASP A 88 2.17 23.68 36.64
N CYS A 89 3.33 23.94 36.01
CA CYS A 89 4.10 22.91 35.33
C CYS A 89 5.00 22.16 36.31
N LYS A 90 4.74 20.85 36.47
CA LYS A 90 5.59 19.94 37.26
C LYS A 90 6.74 19.33 36.45
N SER A 91 6.64 19.35 35.12
CA SER A 91 7.62 18.74 34.21
C SER A 91 7.47 19.27 32.79
N VAL A 92 8.60 19.48 32.11
CA VAL A 92 8.68 19.80 30.68
C VAL A 92 9.02 18.51 29.92
N THR A 93 8.17 18.06 29.00
CA THR A 93 8.50 16.93 28.12
C THR A 93 8.80 17.45 26.72
N VAL A 94 9.97 17.13 26.19
CA VAL A 94 10.43 17.57 24.87
C VAL A 94 10.56 16.37 23.94
N TYR A 95 10.03 16.48 22.73
CA TYR A 95 10.07 15.46 21.68
C TYR A 95 11.20 15.74 20.69
N TYR A 96 12.01 14.73 20.41
CA TYR A 96 13.13 14.74 19.47
C TYR A 96 13.04 13.56 18.51
N TRP A 97 13.63 13.68 17.32
CA TRP A 97 13.69 12.58 16.37
C TRP A 97 14.82 11.63 16.78
N SER A 98 14.56 10.32 16.79
CA SER A 98 15.52 9.33 17.30
C SER A 98 16.80 9.14 16.45
N GLY A 99 16.95 9.92 15.37
CA GLY A 99 18.14 9.96 14.53
C GLY A 99 18.97 11.24 14.67
N ASP A 100 18.58 12.15 15.58
CA ASP A 100 19.42 13.28 16.01
C ASP A 100 20.00 13.06 17.42
N ASP A 101 20.97 13.90 17.75
CA ASP A 101 21.69 14.07 19.01
C ASP A 101 20.89 14.92 20.03
N TYR A 102 19.57 15.00 19.87
CA TYR A 102 18.68 15.91 20.58
C TYR A 102 18.98 17.41 20.35
N SER A 103 19.79 17.79 19.35
CA SER A 103 20.08 19.22 19.05
C SER A 103 18.89 20.02 18.53
N LYS A 104 17.76 19.37 18.21
CA LYS A 104 16.60 19.99 17.55
C LYS A 104 15.28 19.64 18.24
N PRO A 105 14.91 20.32 19.33
CA PRO A 105 13.63 20.08 20.01
C PRO A 105 12.46 20.36 19.07
N ILE A 106 11.61 19.36 18.82
CA ILE A 106 10.54 19.43 17.82
C ILE A 106 9.27 20.01 18.44
N ILE A 107 8.80 19.39 19.53
CA ILE A 107 7.58 19.78 20.26
C ILE A 107 7.89 19.78 21.76
N ILE A 108 7.35 20.77 22.47
CA ILE A 108 7.37 20.83 23.93
C ILE A 108 5.95 20.58 24.45
N LEU A 109 5.82 19.75 25.48
CA LEU A 109 4.60 19.44 26.19
C LEU A 109 4.71 19.96 27.63
N LEU A 110 3.78 20.83 28.02
CA LEU A 110 3.75 21.48 29.33
C LEU A 110 2.48 21.15 30.13
N GLY A 111 2.69 20.93 31.42
CA GLY A 111 1.66 20.88 32.45
C GLY A 111 0.72 19.65 32.41
N PRO A 112 -0.14 19.50 33.42
CA PRO A 112 -1.09 18.38 33.52
C PRO A 112 -2.16 18.40 32.43
N VAL A 113 -2.49 19.59 31.90
CA VAL A 113 -3.50 19.80 30.84
C VAL A 113 -2.98 19.44 29.44
N LYS A 114 -1.77 18.86 29.34
CA LYS A 114 -1.13 18.43 28.08
C LYS A 114 -1.14 19.50 26.99
N LYS A 115 -0.63 20.70 27.31
CA LYS A 115 -0.48 21.78 26.32
C LYS A 115 0.74 21.51 25.44
N TYR A 116 0.53 21.26 24.15
CA TYR A 116 1.60 21.09 23.16
C TYR A 116 2.02 22.45 22.57
N TYR A 117 3.31 22.61 22.33
CA TYR A 117 3.92 23.82 21.80
C TYR A 117 4.88 23.49 20.66
N LYS A 118 4.89 24.34 19.62
CA LYS A 118 5.88 24.31 18.53
C LYS A 118 6.54 25.66 18.35
N THR A 119 7.84 25.71 18.03
CA THR A 119 8.49 26.99 17.73
C THR A 119 8.19 27.48 16.32
N THR A 120 8.01 28.80 16.20
CA THR A 120 7.79 29.53 14.95
C THR A 120 9.07 29.69 14.11
N THR A 121 10.19 29.09 14.52
CA THR A 121 11.57 29.30 13.99
C THR A 121 12.11 30.73 14.10
N ILE A 122 11.32 31.68 14.61
CA ILE A 122 11.73 33.06 14.83
C ILE A 122 11.99 33.23 16.34
N ASN A 123 13.17 33.71 16.70
CA ASN A 123 13.51 34.23 18.03
C ASN A 123 13.21 33.32 19.24
N ASN A 124 13.32 32.00 19.10
CA ASN A 124 13.06 31.04 20.19
C ASN A 124 11.64 31.16 20.79
N GLU A 125 10.69 31.61 19.97
CA GLU A 125 9.29 31.74 20.35
C GLU A 125 8.55 30.43 20.15
N TRP A 126 7.73 30.06 21.13
CA TRP A 126 6.88 28.88 21.09
C TRP A 126 5.40 29.29 21.00
N THR A 127 4.64 28.53 20.22
CA THR A 127 3.20 28.75 20.02
C THR A 127 2.46 27.50 20.45
N ASN A 128 1.42 27.69 21.26
CA ASN A 128 0.53 26.60 21.66
C ASN A 128 -0.18 26.06 20.42
N THR A 129 -0.14 24.74 20.25
CA THR A 129 -0.89 24.05 19.23
C THR A 129 -2.13 23.43 19.86
N ASN A 130 -3.31 23.92 19.48
CA ASN A 130 -4.62 23.40 19.87
C ASN A 130 -4.89 22.01 19.27
N ILE A 131 -4.10 21.02 19.68
CA ILE A 131 -4.07 19.67 19.08
C ILE A 131 -4.63 18.66 20.07
N GLN A 132 -5.65 17.93 19.61
CA GLN A 132 -6.16 16.74 20.29
C GLN A 132 -5.13 15.62 20.19
N SER A 133 -5.09 14.71 21.17
CA SER A 133 -4.01 13.72 21.32
C SER A 133 -3.74 12.85 20.08
N GLY A 134 -4.75 12.57 19.26
CA GLY A 134 -4.58 11.84 18.00
C GLY A 134 -3.82 12.60 16.89
N GLY A 135 -3.71 13.92 16.99
CA GLY A 135 -2.99 14.76 16.02
C GLY A 135 -1.48 14.92 16.29
N LEU A 136 -0.97 14.36 17.39
CA LEU A 136 0.43 14.54 17.80
C LEU A 136 1.43 13.94 16.79
N ILE A 137 1.14 12.76 16.23
CA ILE A 137 2.01 12.13 15.22
C ILE A 137 2.14 13.00 13.97
N ASN A 138 1.01 13.52 13.44
CA ASN A 138 0.98 14.41 12.28
C ASN A 138 1.73 15.72 12.54
N LEU A 139 1.63 16.26 13.76
CA LEU A 139 2.37 17.46 14.17
C LEU A 139 3.88 17.21 14.20
N LEU A 140 4.31 16.14 14.87
CA LEU A 140 5.71 15.73 14.92
C LEU A 140 6.25 15.47 13.52
N GLU A 141 5.43 14.89 12.63
CA GLU A 141 5.73 14.66 11.22
C GLU A 141 6.02 15.94 10.44
N THR A 142 5.09 16.89 10.47
CA THR A 142 5.25 18.17 9.77
C THR A 142 6.45 18.96 10.31
N GLU A 143 6.62 19.02 11.64
CA GLU A 143 7.72 19.77 12.26
C GLU A 143 9.09 19.09 12.10
N SER A 144 9.15 17.76 12.12
CA SER A 144 10.38 16.99 11.87
C SER A 144 10.84 17.12 10.41
N CYS A 145 9.93 17.05 9.43
CA CYS A 145 10.27 17.40 8.05
C CYS A 145 10.83 18.82 7.93
N ARG A 146 10.24 19.78 8.65
CA ARG A 146 10.60 21.19 8.55
C ARG A 146 11.98 21.53 9.14
N ARG A 147 12.44 20.82 10.18
CA ARG A 147 13.63 21.17 10.98
C ARG A 147 14.76 20.14 10.94
N ASN A 148 14.37 18.87 11.04
CA ASN A 148 15.28 17.73 11.08
C ASN A 148 15.46 17.15 9.68
N ILE A 149 14.65 17.64 8.73
CA ILE A 149 14.77 17.35 7.31
C ILE A 149 14.58 15.84 7.07
N THR A 150 13.58 15.30 7.77
CA THR A 150 13.18 13.89 7.77
C THR A 150 11.90 13.71 6.97
N HIS A 151 11.89 12.76 6.04
CA HIS A 151 10.78 12.54 5.12
C HIS A 151 10.18 11.15 5.28
N VAL A 152 8.88 11.07 5.03
CA VAL A 152 8.18 9.81 4.83
C VAL A 152 8.11 9.55 3.32
N ILE A 153 8.51 8.36 2.92
CA ILE A 153 8.52 7.91 1.53
C ILE A 153 7.19 7.21 1.25
N ASP A 154 6.42 7.74 0.30
CA ASP A 154 5.29 7.04 -0.29
C ASP A 154 5.82 5.96 -1.27
N ILE A 155 5.72 4.70 -0.87
CA ILE A 155 6.16 3.51 -1.62
C ILE A 155 5.12 3.03 -2.63
N SER A 156 3.93 3.65 -2.70
CA SER A 156 2.99 3.40 -3.80
C SER A 156 3.36 4.18 -5.07
N ARG A 157 4.40 5.02 -5.02
CA ARG A 157 4.83 5.90 -6.12
C ARG A 157 5.85 5.19 -7.01
N ASN A 158 5.37 4.74 -8.17
CA ASN A 158 6.14 4.03 -9.18
C ASN A 158 6.74 4.92 -10.29
N SER A 159 6.49 6.23 -10.28
CA SER A 159 6.95 7.12 -11.35
C SER A 159 7.04 8.59 -10.91
N GLY A 160 8.06 9.29 -11.42
CA GLY A 160 8.28 10.72 -11.26
C GLY A 160 8.69 11.17 -9.84
N PRO A 161 9.19 12.41 -9.69
CA PRO A 161 9.33 13.02 -8.38
C PRO A 161 7.96 13.39 -7.80
N TYR A 162 7.82 13.31 -6.48
CA TYR A 162 6.60 13.71 -5.77
C TYR A 162 6.93 14.50 -4.49
N ASN A 163 5.98 15.27 -4.00
CA ASN A 163 6.15 16.03 -2.76
C ASN A 163 5.95 15.12 -1.53
N CYS A 164 6.87 15.18 -0.58
CA CYS A 164 6.79 14.47 0.70
C CYS A 164 5.42 14.67 1.37
N PRO A 165 4.62 13.61 1.63
CA PRO A 165 3.23 13.73 2.08
C PRO A 165 3.03 14.65 3.30
N ASN A 166 3.99 14.64 4.22
CA ASN A 166 3.84 15.25 5.54
C ASN A 166 4.12 16.77 5.58
N CYS A 167 4.66 17.33 4.50
CA CYS A 167 5.10 18.74 4.45
C CYS A 167 5.00 19.39 3.06
N GLY A 168 4.58 18.66 2.03
CA GLY A 168 4.11 19.18 0.74
C GLY A 168 5.12 19.94 -0.14
N SER A 169 6.34 20.17 0.34
CA SER A 169 7.27 21.17 -0.22
C SER A 169 8.66 20.61 -0.57
N LYS A 170 8.99 19.39 -0.13
CA LYS A 170 10.26 18.73 -0.43
C LYS A 170 10.03 17.55 -1.38
N GLN A 171 10.84 17.46 -2.43
CA GLN A 171 10.69 16.43 -3.46
C GLN A 171 11.44 15.15 -3.10
N VAL A 172 10.72 14.03 -3.14
CA VAL A 172 11.26 12.68 -3.21
C VAL A 172 11.39 12.32 -4.68
N GLY A 173 12.56 11.85 -5.10
CA GLY A 173 12.79 11.37 -6.46
C GLY A 173 12.55 9.87 -6.55
N VAL A 174 11.80 9.43 -7.57
CA VAL A 174 11.62 8.02 -7.91
C VAL A 174 12.29 7.72 -9.25
N ASN A 175 13.29 6.85 -9.24
CA ASN A 175 13.84 6.27 -10.46
C ASN A 175 13.25 4.87 -10.65
N ASN A 176 12.58 4.62 -11.77
CA ASN A 176 12.16 3.28 -12.20
C ASN A 176 13.34 2.60 -12.92
N TYR A 177 13.77 1.42 -12.45
CA TYR A 177 14.87 0.66 -13.06
C TYR A 177 14.40 -0.53 -13.93
N SER A 178 13.10 -0.76 -14.03
CA SER A 178 12.48 -1.93 -14.67
C SER A 178 12.23 -1.82 -16.17
N ILE A 179 12.82 -0.81 -16.81
CA ILE A 179 12.52 -0.44 -18.21
C ILE A 179 13.51 -1.10 -19.19
N LYS A 180 14.45 -1.94 -18.72
CA LYS A 180 15.43 -2.56 -19.63
C LYS A 180 14.85 -3.70 -20.47
N ASP A 181 13.91 -4.47 -19.93
CA ASP A 181 13.18 -5.50 -20.67
C ASP A 181 11.75 -5.64 -20.11
N ASP A 182 10.75 -5.62 -21.01
CA ASP A 182 9.33 -5.93 -20.73
C ASP A 182 9.11 -7.39 -20.25
N THR A 183 10.18 -8.17 -20.14
CA THR A 183 10.18 -9.59 -19.74
C THR A 183 10.28 -9.79 -18.22
N THR A 184 10.58 -8.73 -17.46
CA THR A 184 10.74 -8.81 -16.00
C THR A 184 9.40 -8.97 -15.29
N GLU A 185 9.23 -10.08 -14.54
CA GLU A 185 7.96 -10.37 -13.85
C GLU A 185 7.60 -9.35 -12.75
N TYR A 186 8.60 -8.63 -12.24
CA TYR A 186 8.49 -7.62 -11.18
C TYR A 186 9.11 -6.29 -11.61
N SER A 187 8.72 -5.21 -10.96
CA SER A 187 9.38 -3.91 -11.08
C SER A 187 10.06 -3.47 -9.78
N TYR A 188 11.01 -2.54 -9.85
CA TYR A 188 11.60 -1.93 -8.68
C TYR A 188 11.93 -0.45 -8.86
N TYR A 189 11.70 0.29 -7.78
CA TYR A 189 11.74 1.74 -7.74
C TYR A 189 12.74 2.18 -6.69
N TYR A 190 13.68 3.02 -7.10
CA TYR A 190 14.64 3.64 -6.20
C TYR A 190 14.11 4.99 -5.75
N HIS A 191 13.60 5.01 -4.52
CA HIS A 191 13.17 6.21 -3.83
C HIS A 191 14.40 6.82 -3.17
N ARG A 192 14.82 7.99 -3.66
CA ARG A 192 15.89 8.78 -3.05
C ARG A 192 15.39 10.15 -2.68
N ASN A 193 15.97 10.72 -1.63
CA ASN A 193 15.79 12.14 -1.41
C ASN A 193 16.72 12.95 -2.32
N LEU A 194 16.21 13.97 -3.02
CA LEU A 194 16.97 14.73 -4.01
C LEU A 194 17.93 15.76 -3.39
N THR A 195 17.82 16.01 -2.09
CA THR A 195 18.42 17.19 -1.45
C THR A 195 19.26 16.88 -0.20
N GLY A 196 19.68 15.61 -0.04
CA GLY A 196 20.58 15.19 1.05
C GLY A 196 19.89 14.93 2.39
N TYR A 197 18.62 14.52 2.34
CA TYR A 197 17.73 14.45 3.50
C TYR A 197 17.51 13.00 3.98
N PHE A 198 16.92 12.83 5.17
CA PHE A 198 16.78 11.53 5.82
C PHE A 198 15.38 10.92 5.62
N ILE A 199 15.31 9.59 5.53
CA ILE A 199 14.06 8.81 5.54
C ILE A 199 13.75 8.43 6.97
N ARG A 200 12.60 8.88 7.49
CA ARG A 200 12.08 8.50 8.82
C ARG A 200 11.05 7.37 8.73
N GLY A 201 10.44 7.12 7.58
CA GLY A 201 9.36 6.15 7.48
C GLY A 201 8.85 5.96 6.07
N PHE A 202 7.90 5.04 5.94
CA PHE A 202 7.34 4.62 4.66
C PHE A 202 5.81 4.58 4.76
N ASN A 203 5.11 5.07 3.74
CA ASN A 203 3.67 4.95 3.58
C ASN A 203 3.38 4.18 2.29
N ASP A 204 2.35 3.33 2.26
CA ASP A 204 1.75 2.83 1.02
C ASP A 204 0.51 3.70 0.75
N GLY A 205 0.68 4.76 -0.05
CA GLY A 205 -0.31 5.81 -0.24
C GLY A 205 -0.59 6.57 1.07
N LYS A 206 -1.71 6.24 1.72
CA LYS A 206 -2.12 6.83 3.01
C LYS A 206 -1.81 5.97 4.23
N THR A 207 -1.30 4.76 4.04
CA THR A 207 -1.14 3.76 5.11
C THR A 207 0.30 3.69 5.59
N GLU A 208 0.58 4.11 6.83
CA GLU A 208 1.90 3.97 7.45
C GLU A 208 2.35 2.50 7.48
N GLN A 209 3.60 2.25 7.11
CA GLN A 209 4.23 0.93 7.09
C GLN A 209 5.00 0.68 8.39
N THR A 210 4.80 -0.49 8.99
CA THR A 210 5.33 -0.84 10.33
C THR A 210 6.23 -2.07 10.28
N GLY A 211 6.99 -2.35 11.35
CA GLY A 211 7.92 -3.48 11.39
C GLY A 211 9.20 -3.26 10.58
N LEU A 212 9.48 -2.02 10.19
CA LEU A 212 10.70 -1.59 9.53
C LEU A 212 11.66 -1.01 10.57
N THR A 213 12.86 -1.59 10.68
CA THR A 213 13.90 -1.12 11.62
C THR A 213 14.71 -0.01 10.94
N LEU A 214 14.64 1.20 11.48
CA LEU A 214 15.28 2.38 10.90
C LEU A 214 16.46 2.84 11.76
N THR A 215 17.62 2.21 11.53
CA THR A 215 18.87 2.52 12.23
C THR A 215 19.69 3.55 11.46
N GLY A 216 19.91 4.71 12.09
CA GLY A 216 20.79 5.76 11.57
C GLY A 216 20.23 6.51 10.37
N ILE A 217 21.13 7.08 9.56
CA ILE A 217 20.80 7.90 8.40
C ILE A 217 20.48 7.00 7.20
N ILE A 218 19.21 7.02 6.77
CA ILE A 218 18.75 6.34 5.56
C ILE A 218 18.45 7.42 4.51
N SER A 219 19.16 7.41 3.38
CA SER A 219 19.01 8.43 2.31
C SER A 219 18.18 7.96 1.12
N ALA A 220 18.05 6.64 0.94
CA ALA A 220 17.30 6.02 -0.13
C ALA A 220 16.81 4.60 0.22
N ALA A 221 15.83 4.11 -0.54
CA ALA A 221 15.31 2.74 -0.49
C ALA A 221 14.97 2.24 -1.89
N TYR A 222 15.11 0.93 -2.09
CA TYR A 222 14.64 0.19 -3.27
C TYR A 222 13.36 -0.54 -2.89
N VAL A 223 12.27 -0.29 -3.60
CA VAL A 223 10.96 -0.90 -3.37
C VAL A 223 10.61 -1.79 -4.55
N TYR A 224 10.31 -3.05 -4.30
CA TYR A 224 10.09 -4.09 -5.31
C TYR A 224 8.59 -4.42 -5.39
N HIS A 225 8.02 -4.21 -6.56
CA HIS A 225 6.61 -4.39 -6.86
C HIS A 225 6.39 -5.64 -7.71
N ASN A 226 5.41 -6.45 -7.34
CA ASN A 226 4.98 -7.60 -8.12
C ASN A 226 3.46 -7.51 -8.33
N PRO A 227 2.93 -7.61 -9.57
CA PRO A 227 3.65 -7.70 -10.85
C PRO A 227 4.43 -6.43 -11.20
N SER A 228 5.20 -6.48 -12.28
CA SER A 228 5.71 -5.27 -12.93
C SER A 228 4.56 -4.38 -13.44
N GLY A 229 4.67 -3.06 -13.29
CA GLY A 229 3.73 -2.08 -13.85
C GLY A 229 2.83 -1.37 -12.82
N PRO A 230 1.75 -0.70 -13.27
CA PRO A 230 0.95 0.19 -12.43
C PRO A 230 0.13 -0.54 -11.35
N GLU A 231 -0.27 -1.80 -11.61
CA GLU A 231 -0.97 -2.68 -10.65
C GLU A 231 0.00 -3.38 -9.68
N GLY A 232 1.31 -3.08 -9.77
CA GLY A 232 2.35 -3.72 -8.99
C GLY A 232 2.27 -3.39 -7.50
N ILE A 233 2.26 -4.43 -6.66
CA ILE A 233 2.14 -4.29 -5.19
C ILE A 233 3.54 -4.28 -4.57
N PRO A 234 3.89 -3.31 -3.71
CA PRO A 234 5.16 -3.33 -2.99
C PRO A 234 5.20 -4.50 -1.99
N LEU A 235 6.10 -5.46 -2.22
CA LEU A 235 6.19 -6.70 -1.42
C LEU A 235 7.56 -6.96 -0.79
N LEU A 236 8.62 -6.36 -1.34
CA LEU A 236 9.98 -6.48 -0.85
C LEU A 236 10.64 -5.09 -0.88
N MET A 237 11.51 -4.79 0.09
CA MET A 237 12.18 -3.51 0.22
C MET A 237 13.64 -3.72 0.63
N ASN A 238 14.56 -2.92 0.07
CA ASN A 238 15.95 -2.84 0.52
C ASN A 238 16.30 -1.40 0.92
N TYR A 239 16.90 -1.23 2.09
CA TYR A 239 17.59 0.01 2.47
C TYR A 239 18.71 -0.32 3.46
N SER A 240 19.81 0.44 3.44
CA SER A 240 20.98 0.23 4.32
C SER A 240 21.46 -1.23 4.38
N SER A 241 21.45 -1.92 3.23
CA SER A 241 21.79 -3.36 3.08
C SER A 241 20.88 -4.36 3.83
N ASN A 242 19.79 -3.88 4.42
CA ASN A 242 18.76 -4.70 5.05
C ASN A 242 17.57 -4.88 4.12
N TRP A 243 16.99 -6.09 4.16
CA TRP A 243 15.92 -6.51 3.27
C TRP A 243 14.68 -6.80 4.11
N PHE A 244 13.54 -6.27 3.69
CA PHE A 244 12.27 -6.44 4.41
C PHE A 244 11.22 -6.95 3.44
N GLU A 245 10.51 -8.02 3.81
CA GLU A 245 9.36 -8.52 3.07
C GLU A 245 8.05 -8.13 3.77
N ARG A 246 7.00 -7.88 2.98
CA ARG A 246 5.67 -7.59 3.52
C ARG A 246 5.08 -8.88 4.10
N LYS A 247 4.48 -8.82 5.29
CA LYS A 247 3.99 -10.03 5.99
C LYS A 247 2.89 -10.76 5.19
N SER A 248 1.96 -10.02 4.61
CA SER A 248 0.93 -10.48 3.67
C SER A 248 0.50 -9.33 2.75
N LEU A 249 -0.24 -9.61 1.68
CA LEU A 249 -0.59 -8.61 0.65
C LEU A 249 -1.32 -7.37 1.20
N GLU A 250 -2.21 -7.56 2.17
CA GLU A 250 -2.99 -6.50 2.82
C GLU A 250 -2.34 -5.96 4.11
N SER A 251 -1.16 -6.47 4.48
CA SER A 251 -0.47 -6.06 5.71
C SER A 251 0.38 -4.82 5.49
N ASN A 252 0.19 -3.79 6.32
CA ASN A 252 1.15 -2.68 6.41
C ASN A 252 2.42 -3.04 7.21
N ARG A 253 2.45 -4.22 7.85
CA ARG A 253 3.60 -4.73 8.61
C ARG A 253 4.56 -5.52 7.73
N TRP A 254 5.84 -5.25 7.93
CA TRP A 254 7.01 -5.86 7.31
C TRP A 254 7.79 -6.72 8.31
N THR A 255 8.68 -7.57 7.80
CA THR A 255 9.61 -8.41 8.56
C THR A 255 10.95 -8.47 7.84
N GLU A 256 12.07 -8.41 8.58
CA GLU A 256 13.40 -8.55 7.97
C GLU A 256 13.59 -9.94 7.35
N VAL A 257 14.28 -10.01 6.21
CA VAL A 257 14.63 -11.24 5.49
C VAL A 257 15.94 -11.79 6.04
N GLU A 258 15.85 -12.87 6.80
CA GLU A 258 17.00 -13.50 7.47
C GLU A 258 17.62 -14.66 6.66
N GLY A 259 18.88 -14.97 7.00
CA GLY A 259 19.58 -16.18 6.54
C GLY A 259 19.83 -16.25 5.03
N GLY A 260 19.95 -17.48 4.51
CA GLY A 260 20.36 -17.74 3.11
C GLY A 260 19.41 -17.20 2.03
N ASN A 261 18.16 -16.85 2.39
CA ASN A 261 17.20 -16.23 1.49
C ASN A 261 17.43 -14.73 1.29
N LYS A 262 18.22 -14.04 2.14
CA LYS A 262 18.56 -12.61 1.98
C LYS A 262 19.25 -12.40 0.61
N PRO A 263 18.72 -11.51 -0.26
CA PRO A 263 19.37 -11.16 -1.53
C PRO A 263 20.72 -10.49 -1.28
N GLY A 264 21.74 -10.90 -2.04
CA GLY A 264 23.11 -10.39 -1.90
C GLY A 264 23.31 -8.99 -2.48
N SER A 265 22.44 -8.58 -3.41
CA SER A 265 22.43 -7.23 -4.00
C SER A 265 21.04 -6.88 -4.52
N ASN A 266 20.85 -5.63 -4.92
CA ASN A 266 19.58 -5.12 -5.47
C ASN A 266 19.21 -5.72 -6.85
N ASN A 267 20.12 -6.48 -7.46
CA ASN A 267 19.95 -7.21 -8.72
C ASN A 267 20.18 -8.73 -8.53
N ASP A 268 20.01 -9.27 -7.32
CA ASP A 268 19.99 -10.73 -7.06
C ASP A 268 18.62 -11.31 -7.44
N ASP A 269 18.31 -11.22 -8.74
CA ASP A 269 17.00 -11.54 -9.32
C ASP A 269 16.48 -12.92 -8.91
N PRO A 270 17.29 -14.01 -8.85
CA PRO A 270 16.80 -15.32 -8.43
C PRO A 270 16.24 -15.33 -7.01
N LYS A 271 16.89 -14.64 -6.06
CA LYS A 271 16.39 -14.55 -4.68
C LYS A 271 15.24 -13.55 -4.54
N ILE A 272 15.30 -12.43 -5.24
CA ILE A 272 14.23 -11.42 -5.28
C ILE A 272 12.93 -12.05 -5.81
N LEU A 273 12.98 -12.71 -6.97
CA LEU A 273 11.85 -13.45 -7.56
C LEU A 273 11.33 -14.55 -6.63
N LYS A 274 12.21 -15.31 -5.96
CA LYS A 274 11.81 -16.34 -4.99
C LYS A 274 10.98 -15.77 -3.85
N LEU A 275 11.39 -14.64 -3.28
CA LEU A 275 10.66 -13.95 -2.21
C LEU A 275 9.32 -13.39 -2.70
N LEU A 276 9.33 -12.70 -3.86
CA LEU A 276 8.12 -12.12 -4.46
C LEU A 276 7.08 -13.19 -4.79
N LYS A 277 7.48 -14.30 -5.45
CA LYS A 277 6.59 -15.43 -5.78
C LYS A 277 6.08 -16.18 -4.55
N ALA A 278 6.84 -16.24 -3.47
CA ALA A 278 6.37 -16.83 -2.21
C ALA A 278 5.18 -16.04 -1.61
N LYS A 279 5.18 -14.71 -1.74
CA LYS A 279 4.09 -13.82 -1.29
C LYS A 279 2.93 -13.79 -2.28
N LEU A 280 3.21 -13.48 -3.54
CA LEU A 280 2.24 -13.36 -4.62
C LEU A 280 2.72 -14.21 -5.82
N PRO A 281 2.21 -15.43 -5.98
CA PRO A 281 2.65 -16.33 -7.05
C PRO A 281 2.18 -15.84 -8.42
N THR A 282 2.99 -16.08 -9.45
CA THR A 282 2.69 -15.77 -10.85
C THR A 282 2.45 -17.08 -11.58
N VAL A 283 1.25 -17.27 -12.15
CA VAL A 283 0.82 -18.51 -12.83
C VAL A 283 0.07 -18.23 -14.11
N THR A 284 -0.03 -19.22 -15.00
CA THR A 284 -0.99 -19.19 -16.11
C THR A 284 -2.28 -19.92 -15.74
N ILE A 285 -3.43 -19.29 -15.99
CA ILE A 285 -4.73 -19.94 -15.86
C ILE A 285 -5.18 -20.51 -17.21
N ASP A 286 -5.24 -21.84 -17.31
CA ASP A 286 -5.85 -22.56 -18.42
C ASP A 286 -7.33 -22.84 -18.13
N VAL A 287 -8.23 -22.02 -18.68
CA VAL A 287 -9.69 -22.17 -18.49
C VAL A 287 -10.25 -23.39 -19.24
N GLY A 288 -9.50 -23.96 -20.18
CA GLY A 288 -9.86 -25.23 -20.81
C GLY A 288 -9.74 -26.46 -19.89
N ARG A 289 -9.28 -26.28 -18.64
CA ARG A 289 -9.22 -27.34 -17.62
C ARG A 289 -10.57 -27.52 -16.94
N THR A 290 -11.39 -28.36 -17.56
CA THR A 290 -12.78 -28.62 -17.16
C THR A 290 -13.05 -30.07 -16.74
N GLU A 291 -12.04 -30.96 -16.83
CA GLU A 291 -12.14 -32.38 -16.44
C GLU A 291 -12.47 -32.57 -14.95
N ILE A 292 -13.75 -32.80 -14.63
CA ILE A 292 -14.20 -33.17 -13.29
C ILE A 292 -14.48 -34.67 -13.23
N ARG A 293 -13.92 -35.32 -12.21
CA ARG A 293 -14.10 -36.75 -11.95
C ARG A 293 -14.87 -36.93 -10.64
N GLY A 294 -16.11 -37.42 -10.74
CA GLY A 294 -16.96 -37.75 -9.59
C GLY A 294 -17.43 -36.55 -8.76
N GLY A 295 -17.78 -35.42 -9.40
CA GLY A 295 -18.37 -34.25 -8.73
C GLY A 295 -17.43 -33.43 -7.83
N ASN A 296 -16.17 -33.83 -7.70
CA ASN A 296 -15.18 -33.12 -6.89
C ASN A 296 -14.53 -31.95 -7.64
N PRO A 297 -14.09 -30.89 -6.95
CA PRO A 297 -13.25 -29.86 -7.53
C PRO A 297 -12.01 -30.45 -8.21
N GLY A 298 -11.76 -30.07 -9.46
CA GLY A 298 -10.57 -30.50 -10.18
C GLY A 298 -9.33 -29.73 -9.74
N THR A 299 -8.15 -30.26 -10.08
CA THR A 299 -6.87 -29.58 -9.88
C THR A 299 -5.89 -29.86 -11.00
N TYR A 300 -5.07 -28.88 -11.37
CA TYR A 300 -3.93 -29.03 -12.29
C TYR A 300 -2.72 -28.25 -11.76
N GLN A 301 -1.54 -28.54 -12.28
CA GLN A 301 -0.35 -27.71 -12.02
C GLN A 301 -0.29 -26.56 -13.02
N ASP A 302 0.21 -25.39 -12.59
CA ASP A 302 0.52 -24.25 -13.46
C ASP A 302 1.23 -24.72 -14.75
N PRO A 303 0.61 -24.59 -15.93
CA PRO A 303 1.11 -25.19 -17.15
C PRO A 303 2.41 -24.52 -17.66
N ASP A 304 2.73 -23.32 -17.19
CA ASP A 304 3.89 -22.54 -17.62
C ASP A 304 4.85 -22.25 -16.44
N SER A 305 4.93 -23.17 -15.49
CA SER A 305 5.72 -23.03 -14.26
C SER A 305 7.22 -22.91 -14.55
N SER A 306 7.76 -21.69 -14.45
CA SER A 306 9.18 -21.39 -14.63
C SER A 306 9.90 -21.23 -13.30
N GLY A 307 11.08 -21.85 -13.16
CA GLY A 307 11.94 -21.71 -11.96
C GLY A 307 11.71 -22.74 -10.85
N GLY A 308 11.15 -23.92 -11.16
CA GLY A 308 11.14 -25.07 -10.24
C GLY A 308 10.11 -25.02 -9.09
N VAL A 309 9.32 -23.95 -8.99
CA VAL A 309 8.16 -23.89 -8.10
C VAL A 309 6.89 -24.09 -8.91
N THR A 310 6.19 -25.20 -8.67
CA THR A 310 4.87 -25.48 -9.25
C THR A 310 3.77 -25.05 -8.29
N TYR A 311 2.71 -24.46 -8.83
CA TYR A 311 1.51 -24.12 -8.06
C TYR A 311 0.35 -25.00 -8.52
N THR A 312 -0.36 -25.60 -7.55
CA THR A 312 -1.59 -26.34 -7.83
C THR A 312 -2.76 -25.38 -7.90
N ILE A 313 -3.35 -25.28 -9.09
CA ILE A 313 -4.58 -24.53 -9.35
C ILE A 313 -5.75 -25.49 -9.10
N LYS A 314 -6.71 -25.05 -8.29
CA LYS A 314 -8.01 -25.70 -8.06
C LYS A 314 -9.02 -25.07 -9.01
N PHE A 315 -9.96 -25.86 -9.52
CA PHE A 315 -11.15 -25.34 -10.18
C PHE A 315 -12.44 -26.01 -9.68
N THR A 316 -13.55 -25.28 -9.73
CA THR A 316 -14.89 -25.74 -9.34
C THR A 316 -15.87 -25.51 -10.49
N LYS A 317 -16.69 -26.52 -10.81
CA LYS A 317 -17.86 -26.38 -11.70
C LYS A 317 -19.07 -25.95 -10.89
N GLU A 318 -19.79 -24.96 -11.39
CA GLU A 318 -21.11 -24.54 -10.90
C GLU A 318 -22.02 -24.31 -12.11
N GLU A 319 -23.28 -24.78 -12.05
CA GLU A 319 -24.28 -24.46 -13.08
C GLU A 319 -24.91 -23.10 -12.79
N VAL A 320 -25.06 -22.25 -13.81
CA VAL A 320 -25.88 -21.03 -13.70
C VAL A 320 -27.37 -21.39 -13.79
N ASP A 321 -27.69 -22.30 -14.70
CA ASP A 321 -28.99 -22.86 -15.03
C ASP A 321 -28.80 -24.13 -15.89
N SER A 322 -29.82 -24.57 -16.65
CA SER A 322 -29.74 -25.72 -17.56
C SER A 322 -28.92 -25.49 -18.84
N ASP A 323 -28.63 -24.23 -19.17
CA ASP A 323 -28.06 -23.83 -20.45
C ASP A 323 -26.58 -23.41 -20.31
N TYR A 324 -26.12 -23.08 -19.10
CA TYR A 324 -24.77 -22.57 -18.86
C TYR A 324 -24.05 -23.20 -17.67
N THR A 325 -22.87 -23.74 -17.95
CA THR A 325 -21.90 -24.22 -16.97
C THR A 325 -20.79 -23.19 -16.74
N THR A 326 -20.28 -23.09 -15.51
CA THR A 326 -19.14 -22.23 -15.16
C THR A 326 -17.98 -23.03 -14.58
N PHE A 327 -16.76 -22.51 -14.72
CA PHE A 327 -15.55 -23.04 -14.08
C PHE A 327 -14.77 -21.90 -13.41
N THR A 328 -14.65 -21.92 -12.08
CA THR A 328 -13.89 -20.91 -11.31
C THR A 328 -12.52 -21.46 -10.93
N HIS A 329 -11.44 -20.78 -11.32
CA HIS A 329 -10.03 -21.18 -11.12
C HIS A 329 -9.35 -20.32 -10.04
N CYS A 330 -8.66 -20.97 -9.09
CA CYS A 330 -7.90 -20.30 -8.02
C CYS A 330 -6.68 -21.11 -7.55
N ILE A 331 -5.67 -20.48 -6.95
CA ILE A 331 -4.50 -21.21 -6.44
C ILE A 331 -4.79 -21.81 -5.05
N LYS A 332 -4.52 -23.10 -4.89
CA LYS A 332 -4.70 -23.82 -3.62
C LYS A 332 -3.85 -23.18 -2.50
N GLY A 333 -4.52 -22.70 -1.45
CA GLY A 333 -3.86 -22.11 -0.27
C GLY A 333 -3.35 -20.67 -0.45
N LYS A 334 -3.80 -19.96 -1.49
CA LYS A 334 -3.46 -18.54 -1.74
C LYS A 334 -4.74 -17.75 -2.01
N THR A 335 -4.86 -16.57 -1.40
CA THR A 335 -6.03 -15.68 -1.59
C THR A 335 -5.97 -14.90 -2.89
N TYR A 336 -4.76 -14.56 -3.34
CA TYR A 336 -4.51 -13.80 -4.56
C TYR A 336 -3.26 -14.31 -5.27
N PHE A 337 -3.18 -14.04 -6.58
CA PHE A 337 -2.08 -14.40 -7.46
C PHE A 337 -1.98 -13.44 -8.65
N VAL A 338 -0.85 -13.43 -9.34
CA VAL A 338 -0.72 -12.81 -10.66
C VAL A 338 -1.13 -13.83 -11.73
N ALA A 339 -2.21 -13.56 -12.44
CA ALA A 339 -2.53 -14.26 -13.67
C ALA A 339 -1.61 -13.73 -14.78
N ARG A 340 -0.50 -14.44 -15.03
CA ARG A 340 0.47 -14.11 -16.10
C ARG A 340 -0.26 -14.06 -17.44
N TYR A 341 -1.02 -15.10 -17.73
CA TYR A 341 -1.94 -15.21 -18.85
C TYR A 341 -3.21 -15.94 -18.41
N VAL A 342 -4.32 -15.64 -19.09
CA VAL A 342 -5.48 -16.53 -19.18
C VAL A 342 -5.43 -17.17 -20.57
N LYS A 343 -5.52 -18.50 -20.66
CA LYS A 343 -5.42 -19.27 -21.90
C LYS A 343 -6.51 -20.33 -21.99
N TYR A 344 -6.79 -20.78 -23.21
CA TYR A 344 -7.53 -22.01 -23.45
C TYR A 344 -6.57 -23.05 -24.02
N SER A 345 -6.35 -24.14 -23.29
CA SER A 345 -5.36 -25.17 -23.60
C SER A 345 -3.95 -24.58 -23.79
N SER A 346 -3.44 -24.51 -25.02
CA SER A 346 -2.12 -23.95 -25.34
C SER A 346 -2.13 -22.46 -25.69
N SER A 347 -3.28 -21.87 -26.00
CA SER A 347 -3.38 -20.55 -26.65
C SER A 347 -3.88 -19.46 -25.69
N PRO A 348 -3.08 -18.40 -25.43
CA PRO A 348 -3.53 -17.24 -24.65
C PRO A 348 -4.80 -16.60 -25.24
N LEU A 349 -5.73 -16.20 -24.37
CA LEU A 349 -6.95 -15.51 -24.73
C LEU A 349 -6.64 -14.06 -25.11
N GLN A 350 -6.30 -13.86 -26.39
CA GLN A 350 -5.83 -12.58 -26.93
C GLN A 350 -6.82 -11.45 -26.63
N GLY A 351 -6.34 -10.40 -25.96
CA GLY A 351 -7.17 -9.26 -25.56
C GLY A 351 -7.53 -9.22 -24.06
N ILE A 352 -7.37 -10.32 -23.32
CA ILE A 352 -7.30 -10.28 -21.86
C ILE A 352 -5.89 -9.77 -21.49
N PRO A 353 -5.76 -8.68 -20.69
CA PRO A 353 -4.45 -8.17 -20.27
C PRO A 353 -3.65 -9.22 -19.47
N PRO A 354 -2.33 -9.32 -19.68
CA PRO A 354 -1.46 -10.15 -18.85
C PRO A 354 -1.23 -9.52 -17.47
N ASN A 355 -0.63 -10.30 -16.58
CA ASN A 355 -0.15 -9.85 -15.26
C ASN A 355 -1.22 -9.21 -14.36
N LEU A 356 -2.46 -9.70 -14.40
CA LEU A 356 -3.54 -9.20 -13.54
C LEU A 356 -3.39 -9.75 -12.11
N VAL A 357 -3.49 -8.90 -11.08
CA VAL A 357 -3.59 -9.39 -9.68
C VAL A 357 -5.03 -9.75 -9.35
N VAL A 358 -5.26 -11.05 -9.17
CA VAL A 358 -6.60 -11.64 -9.11
C VAL A 358 -6.75 -12.58 -7.92
N LYS A 359 -7.99 -12.78 -7.50
CA LYS A 359 -8.43 -13.79 -6.54
C LYS A 359 -8.91 -15.05 -7.25
N ASN A 360 -9.72 -14.87 -8.30
CA ASN A 360 -10.34 -15.91 -9.11
C ASN A 360 -10.37 -15.51 -10.59
N VAL A 361 -10.40 -16.51 -11.48
CA VAL A 361 -10.78 -16.36 -12.89
C VAL A 361 -11.91 -17.35 -13.18
N THR A 362 -13.05 -16.86 -13.65
CA THR A 362 -14.24 -17.69 -13.91
C THR A 362 -14.57 -17.69 -15.41
N ALA A 363 -14.68 -18.87 -16.00
CA ALA A 363 -15.08 -19.04 -17.40
C ALA A 363 -16.52 -19.56 -17.50
N TYR A 364 -17.32 -18.98 -18.39
CA TYR A 364 -18.73 -19.34 -18.59
C TYR A 364 -18.93 -19.94 -19.98
N TYR A 365 -19.53 -21.13 -20.01
CA TYR A 365 -19.72 -21.95 -21.20
C TYR A 365 -21.21 -22.13 -21.52
N TYR A 366 -21.52 -22.21 -22.81
CA TYR A 366 -22.81 -22.70 -23.29
C TYR A 366 -22.84 -24.24 -23.28
N GLY A 367 -23.82 -24.80 -22.55
CA GLY A 367 -24.05 -26.23 -22.39
C GLY A 367 -23.02 -26.96 -21.51
N ASP A 368 -23.31 -28.23 -21.27
CA ASP A 368 -22.50 -29.13 -20.41
C ASP A 368 -21.15 -29.56 -20.99
N ASN A 369 -20.88 -29.29 -22.27
CA ASN A 369 -19.66 -29.69 -22.96
C ASN A 369 -18.76 -28.45 -23.23
N PRO A 370 -17.93 -28.04 -22.26
CA PRO A 370 -17.08 -26.87 -22.39
C PRO A 370 -16.03 -27.03 -23.49
N SER A 371 -16.03 -26.06 -24.42
CA SER A 371 -15.11 -25.93 -25.55
C SER A 371 -14.74 -24.46 -25.75
N ASP A 372 -13.69 -24.13 -26.50
CA ASP A 372 -13.38 -22.72 -26.83
C ASP A 372 -14.47 -22.06 -27.70
N GLU A 373 -15.20 -22.87 -28.49
CA GLU A 373 -16.37 -22.42 -29.26
C GLU A 373 -17.54 -22.06 -28.34
N ASN A 374 -17.73 -22.82 -27.26
CA ASN A 374 -18.79 -22.61 -26.27
C ASN A 374 -18.42 -21.58 -25.18
N LEU A 375 -17.17 -21.10 -25.14
CA LEU A 375 -16.69 -20.14 -24.13
C LEU A 375 -17.19 -18.72 -24.44
N LEU A 376 -18.21 -18.28 -23.71
CA LEU A 376 -18.91 -17.00 -23.96
C LEU A 376 -18.27 -15.81 -23.22
N LEU A 377 -17.89 -16.02 -21.96
CA LEU A 377 -17.50 -14.95 -21.03
C LEU A 377 -16.36 -15.42 -20.12
N VAL A 378 -15.43 -14.51 -19.82
CA VAL A 378 -14.42 -14.69 -18.77
C VAL A 378 -14.56 -13.55 -17.76
N GLU A 379 -14.87 -13.89 -16.52
CA GLU A 379 -14.82 -12.99 -15.36
C GLU A 379 -13.44 -13.08 -14.71
N VAL A 380 -12.93 -11.92 -14.31
CA VAL A 380 -11.72 -11.78 -13.52
C VAL A 380 -12.06 -11.03 -12.23
N GLU A 381 -11.99 -11.73 -11.10
CA GLU A 381 -12.13 -11.12 -9.77
C GLU A 381 -10.74 -10.58 -9.36
N LYS A 382 -10.52 -9.28 -9.57
CA LYS A 382 -9.31 -8.55 -9.16
C LYS A 382 -9.19 -8.45 -7.64
N ARG A 383 -7.96 -8.22 -7.17
CA ARG A 383 -7.69 -7.84 -5.77
C ARG A 383 -8.40 -6.53 -5.41
N GLY A 384 -8.99 -6.48 -4.22
CA GLY A 384 -9.55 -5.26 -3.62
C GLY A 384 -10.81 -5.55 -2.81
N THR A 385 -11.44 -4.50 -2.28
CA THR A 385 -12.76 -4.56 -1.64
C THR A 385 -13.62 -3.40 -2.15
N GLY A 386 -14.16 -3.54 -3.36
CA GLY A 386 -15.02 -2.50 -3.94
C GLY A 386 -15.81 -2.96 -5.16
N PRO A 387 -16.77 -2.13 -5.62
CA PRO A 387 -17.62 -2.39 -6.78
C PRO A 387 -16.87 -2.14 -8.11
N LEU A 388 -15.56 -2.38 -8.14
CA LEU A 388 -14.68 -2.33 -9.31
C LEU A 388 -13.75 -3.56 -9.39
N ASN A 389 -13.97 -4.54 -8.50
CA ASN A 389 -13.18 -5.77 -8.45
C ASN A 389 -13.46 -6.71 -9.62
N TYR A 390 -14.62 -6.62 -10.28
CA TYR A 390 -15.01 -7.56 -11.33
C TYR A 390 -14.81 -6.93 -12.71
N VAL A 391 -13.98 -7.57 -13.54
CA VAL A 391 -13.85 -7.24 -14.96
C VAL A 391 -14.27 -8.44 -15.79
N TYR A 392 -15.00 -8.15 -16.86
CA TYR A 392 -15.62 -9.14 -17.73
C TYR A 392 -15.05 -8.99 -19.13
N TYR A 393 -14.71 -10.11 -19.77
CA TYR A 393 -14.23 -10.17 -21.14
C TYR A 393 -15.17 -11.05 -21.95
N SER A 394 -15.49 -10.63 -23.18
CA SER A 394 -16.28 -11.41 -24.14
C SER A 394 -15.69 -11.33 -25.56
N LYS A 395 -15.83 -12.43 -26.32
CA LYS A 395 -15.65 -12.46 -27.79
C LYS A 395 -16.85 -11.80 -28.48
N LYS A 396 -16.66 -11.18 -29.65
CA LYS A 396 -17.74 -10.62 -30.48
C LYS A 396 -18.11 -11.56 -31.63
N GLY A 397 -19.03 -12.50 -31.36
CA GLY A 397 -19.29 -13.61 -32.28
C GLY A 397 -18.03 -14.47 -32.44
N LYS A 398 -17.78 -15.02 -33.63
CA LYS A 398 -16.65 -15.93 -33.91
C LYS A 398 -15.25 -15.27 -33.95
N ASP A 399 -15.08 -14.08 -33.36
CA ASP A 399 -13.78 -13.44 -33.21
C ASP A 399 -12.93 -14.21 -32.17
N SER A 400 -11.65 -14.39 -32.44
CA SER A 400 -10.70 -14.97 -31.48
C SER A 400 -10.22 -13.96 -30.45
N LYS A 401 -10.45 -12.66 -30.69
CA LYS A 401 -10.08 -11.57 -29.79
C LYS A 401 -11.15 -11.31 -28.74
N TRP A 402 -10.70 -11.33 -27.49
CA TRP A 402 -11.44 -10.92 -26.31
C TRP A 402 -11.43 -9.40 -26.15
N THR A 403 -12.54 -8.86 -25.65
CA THR A 403 -12.70 -7.42 -25.40
C THR A 403 -13.42 -7.19 -24.08
N ASP A 404 -13.10 -6.09 -23.40
CA ASP A 404 -13.80 -5.63 -22.20
C ASP A 404 -15.32 -5.58 -22.46
N TYR A 405 -16.06 -6.41 -21.75
CA TYR A 405 -17.51 -6.32 -21.70
C TYR A 405 -17.88 -5.05 -20.90
N PRO A 406 -18.81 -4.20 -21.39
CA PRO A 406 -19.00 -2.82 -20.91
C PRO A 406 -19.70 -2.70 -19.54
N ARG A 407 -19.52 -3.70 -18.66
CA ARG A 407 -20.14 -3.84 -17.35
C ARG A 407 -19.11 -4.25 -16.29
N SER A 408 -17.91 -3.69 -16.35
CA SER A 408 -16.91 -3.83 -15.29
C SER A 408 -17.39 -3.10 -14.03
N GLY A 409 -17.30 -3.75 -12.87
CA GLY A 409 -17.75 -3.17 -11.62
C GLY A 409 -18.14 -4.17 -10.54
N THR A 410 -19.45 -4.29 -10.34
CA THR A 410 -20.09 -5.26 -9.44
C THR A 410 -20.09 -6.66 -10.04
N LYS A 411 -20.16 -7.69 -9.19
CA LYS A 411 -20.36 -9.07 -9.67
C LYS A 411 -21.67 -9.16 -10.44
N LEU A 412 -21.66 -9.90 -11.55
CA LEU A 412 -22.86 -10.36 -12.23
C LEU A 412 -23.49 -11.49 -11.43
N GLU A 413 -24.64 -11.20 -10.82
CA GLU A 413 -25.46 -12.19 -10.11
C GLU A 413 -26.68 -12.59 -10.94
N ASN A 414 -27.31 -13.71 -10.61
CA ASN A 414 -28.58 -14.10 -11.22
C ASN A 414 -29.70 -13.13 -10.79
N PRO A 415 -30.58 -12.66 -11.70
CA PRO A 415 -30.79 -13.13 -13.08
C PRO A 415 -29.99 -12.38 -14.16
N GLU A 416 -29.20 -11.37 -13.79
CA GLU A 416 -28.50 -10.50 -14.75
C GLU A 416 -27.35 -11.18 -15.49
N LEU A 417 -26.69 -12.11 -14.80
CA LEU A 417 -25.71 -13.02 -15.39
C LEU A 417 -26.36 -13.85 -16.52
N LYS A 418 -27.47 -14.56 -16.25
CA LYS A 418 -28.19 -15.32 -17.30
C LYS A 418 -28.53 -14.44 -18.50
N LYS A 419 -29.13 -13.27 -18.28
CA LYS A 419 -29.48 -12.33 -19.36
C LYS A 419 -28.25 -11.92 -20.19
N THR A 420 -27.08 -11.80 -19.57
CA THR A 420 -25.81 -11.50 -20.24
C THR A 420 -25.34 -12.69 -21.08
N LEU A 421 -25.41 -13.91 -20.54
CA LEU A 421 -25.04 -15.14 -21.24
C LEU A 421 -25.98 -15.45 -22.40
N ASP A 422 -27.30 -15.26 -22.25
CA ASP A 422 -28.30 -15.38 -23.32
C ASP A 422 -27.98 -14.42 -24.49
N ALA A 423 -27.65 -13.16 -24.18
CA ALA A 423 -27.29 -12.18 -25.20
C ALA A 423 -25.97 -12.52 -25.93
N LEU A 424 -24.97 -13.03 -25.20
CA LEU A 424 -23.71 -13.50 -25.79
C LEU A 424 -23.91 -14.75 -26.64
N ARG A 425 -24.65 -15.75 -26.14
CA ARG A 425 -25.04 -16.97 -26.88
C ARG A 425 -25.69 -16.61 -28.21
N ASN A 426 -26.70 -15.72 -28.20
CA ASN A 426 -27.42 -15.34 -29.42
C ASN A 426 -26.54 -14.57 -30.44
N ALA A 427 -25.49 -13.89 -29.97
CA ALA A 427 -24.51 -13.23 -30.84
C ALA A 427 -23.43 -14.19 -31.40
N HIS A 428 -23.13 -15.27 -30.69
CA HIS A 428 -22.17 -16.32 -31.07
C HIS A 428 -22.78 -17.38 -31.99
N PHE A 429 -23.98 -17.80 -31.62
CA PHE A 429 -24.80 -18.82 -32.27
C PHE A 429 -26.12 -18.16 -32.68
N PRO A 430 -26.12 -17.27 -33.69
CA PRO A 430 -27.37 -16.76 -34.23
C PRO A 430 -28.19 -17.96 -34.69
N GLU A 431 -29.44 -18.04 -34.23
CA GLU A 431 -30.37 -19.05 -34.75
C GLU A 431 -30.36 -18.93 -36.27
N SER A 432 -30.01 -20.03 -36.96
CA SER A 432 -30.15 -20.10 -38.42
C SER A 432 -31.54 -19.58 -38.73
N PRO A 433 -31.68 -18.52 -39.56
CA PRO A 433 -32.98 -17.94 -39.82
C PRO A 433 -33.84 -19.07 -40.35
N THR A 434 -34.79 -19.52 -39.53
CA THR A 434 -35.60 -20.68 -39.88
C THR A 434 -36.41 -20.18 -41.05
N THR A 435 -36.00 -20.59 -42.25
CA THR A 435 -36.71 -20.31 -43.48
C THR A 435 -37.98 -21.13 -43.41
N THR A 436 -38.94 -20.59 -42.65
CA THR A 436 -40.34 -20.80 -42.89
C THR A 436 -40.54 -20.39 -44.33
N ILE A 437 -40.46 -21.39 -45.22
CA ILE A 437 -40.88 -21.27 -46.60
C ILE A 437 -42.39 -21.09 -46.50
N ILE A 438 -42.80 -19.84 -46.25
CA ILE A 438 -44.19 -19.43 -46.33
C ILE A 438 -44.53 -19.60 -47.81
N GLY A 439 -45.12 -20.75 -48.11
CA GLY A 439 -45.64 -21.07 -49.42
C GLY A 439 -46.52 -19.91 -49.86
N SER A 440 -46.22 -19.37 -51.02
CA SER A 440 -46.81 -18.13 -51.52
C SER A 440 -48.32 -18.25 -51.68
N SER A 441 -49.07 -17.82 -50.67
CA SER A 441 -50.45 -17.36 -50.81
C SER A 441 -50.44 -15.84 -50.72
N VAL A 442 -50.83 -15.20 -51.82
CA VAL A 442 -50.89 -13.73 -51.91
C VAL A 442 -52.08 -13.23 -51.08
N GLY A 443 -51.79 -12.77 -49.86
CA GLY A 443 -52.76 -12.15 -48.96
C GLY A 443 -52.29 -10.74 -48.58
N THR A 444 -52.83 -9.71 -49.24
CA THR A 444 -52.52 -8.31 -48.93
C THR A 444 -53.14 -7.90 -47.59
N GLY A 445 -52.35 -8.03 -46.51
CA GLY A 445 -52.71 -7.62 -45.15
C GLY A 445 -51.79 -6.53 -44.61
N LEU A 446 -52.26 -5.27 -44.61
CA LEU A 446 -51.62 -4.18 -43.88
C LEU A 446 -51.83 -4.37 -42.36
N GLY A 447 -50.74 -4.60 -41.62
CA GLY A 447 -50.76 -4.70 -40.16
C GLY A 447 -49.35 -4.74 -39.59
N GLY A 448 -48.86 -3.62 -39.05
CA GLY A 448 -47.48 -3.50 -38.58
C GLY A 448 -47.29 -3.87 -37.11
N ALA A 449 -46.10 -4.38 -36.77
CA ALA A 449 -45.55 -4.34 -35.42
C ALA A 449 -44.01 -4.47 -35.41
N GLY A 450 -43.33 -3.40 -34.96
CA GLY A 450 -42.12 -3.47 -34.12
C GLY A 450 -40.96 -4.40 -34.47
N LEU A 451 -40.25 -4.17 -35.59
CA LEU A 451 -38.83 -4.57 -35.73
C LEU A 451 -37.93 -3.33 -35.63
N GLY A 452 -37.67 -2.89 -34.40
CA GLY A 452 -36.91 -1.66 -34.14
C GLY A 452 -36.13 -1.68 -32.83
N ALA A 453 -35.02 -2.43 -32.78
CA ALA A 453 -33.96 -2.25 -31.77
C ALA A 453 -32.63 -2.96 -32.07
N LEU A 454 -32.22 -3.15 -33.34
CA LEU A 454 -30.78 -3.36 -33.63
C LEU A 454 -30.09 -1.99 -33.67
N ALA A 455 -30.01 -1.37 -32.49
CA ALA A 455 -29.29 -0.13 -32.30
C ALA A 455 -27.80 -0.37 -32.61
N VAL A 456 -27.30 0.38 -33.59
CA VAL A 456 -25.91 0.36 -34.04
C VAL A 456 -24.98 0.53 -32.83
N TRP A 457 -24.33 -0.56 -32.40
CA TRP A 457 -23.35 -0.57 -31.30
C TRP A 457 -22.01 0.02 -31.77
N LYS A 458 -22.04 1.32 -32.10
CA LYS A 458 -20.85 2.17 -32.22
C LYS A 458 -20.44 2.54 -30.79
N GLY A 459 -19.51 1.75 -30.24
CA GLY A 459 -19.14 1.82 -28.82
C GLY A 459 -18.41 3.11 -28.41
N PRO A 460 -18.38 3.43 -27.11
CA PRO A 460 -17.66 4.58 -26.57
C PRO A 460 -16.15 4.28 -26.47
N SER A 461 -15.43 4.34 -27.60
CA SER A 461 -13.98 4.12 -27.66
C SER A 461 -13.11 5.24 -27.04
N LEU A 462 -13.71 6.17 -26.29
CA LEU A 462 -13.05 7.36 -25.73
C LEU A 462 -12.82 7.34 -24.21
N LEU A 463 -13.41 6.39 -23.46
CA LEU A 463 -13.28 6.37 -21.98
C LEU A 463 -12.06 5.59 -21.44
N ALA A 464 -11.43 4.74 -22.26
CA ALA A 464 -10.27 3.92 -21.84
C ALA A 464 -8.96 4.70 -21.64
N ARG A 465 -8.95 6.04 -21.78
CA ARG A 465 -7.73 6.90 -21.63
C ARG A 465 -7.73 7.85 -20.44
N LEU A 466 -8.76 7.86 -19.60
CA LEU A 466 -8.87 8.84 -18.50
C LEU A 466 -8.43 8.33 -17.11
N ILE A 467 -8.10 7.04 -16.95
CA ILE A 467 -7.72 6.46 -15.64
C ILE A 467 -6.19 6.53 -15.38
N THR A 468 -5.38 6.94 -16.36
CA THR A 468 -3.90 6.95 -16.24
C THR A 468 -3.31 8.23 -15.60
N ARG A 469 -4.12 9.13 -15.01
CA ARG A 469 -3.64 10.28 -14.20
C ARG A 469 -4.59 10.70 -13.08
N MET A 470 -4.43 10.07 -11.90
CA MET A 470 -4.55 10.72 -10.58
C MET A 470 -3.50 10.11 -9.64
#